data_AF-A0A651HPX7-F1
#
_entry.id   AF-A0A651HPX7-F1
#
_cell.length_a   1.000
_cell.length_b   1.000
_cell.length_c   1.000
_cell.angle_alpha   90.00
_cell.angle_beta   90.00
_cell.angle_gamma   90.00
#
_symmetry.space_group_name_H-M   'P 1'
#
loop_
_entity.id
_entity.type
_entity.pdbx_description
1 polymer ?
#
loop_
_entity_poly.entity_id
_entity_poly.type
_entity_poly.pdbx_seq_one_letter_code
_entity_poly.pdbx_strand_id
1 'polypeptide(L)'
;MGPLALWVAGILSLIYALAAPLGDRVLWVATWATATLTPEEQPGSAKEAAVYEGITRGWTSFLRGDLWILLLLGTVIALFTLWWVAFLLPVLALSTRLALRFRGPYPKKAGWYLERFRKGALGHAEVMRKEEDAEGEAWALELARALEELRDRHGEERVPDPGLGRKQRSAKEAPGSAQSGKPV
;
A
#
# COMPACT_ATOMS: atom_id res chain seq x y z
N MET A 1 16.55 15.74 -31.25
CA MET A 1 15.68 14.91 -30.39
C MET A 1 15.93 15.09 -28.89
N GLY A 2 16.99 15.80 -28.44
CA GLY A 2 17.36 15.90 -27.02
C GLY A 2 16.35 16.53 -26.04
N PRO A 3 15.64 17.65 -26.33
CA PRO A 3 14.84 18.32 -25.31
C PRO A 3 13.59 17.50 -24.92
N LEU A 4 12.93 16.86 -25.88
CA LEU A 4 11.74 16.04 -25.61
C LEU A 4 12.07 14.82 -24.72
N ALA A 5 13.21 14.17 -24.96
CA ALA A 5 13.65 13.03 -24.15
C ALA A 5 13.91 13.42 -22.69
N LEU A 6 14.54 14.57 -22.44
CA LEU A 6 14.76 15.09 -21.08
C LEU A 6 13.44 15.46 -20.38
N TRP A 7 12.47 16.02 -21.12
CA TRP A 7 11.12 16.28 -20.59
C TRP A 7 10.42 14.99 -20.19
N VAL A 8 10.45 13.96 -21.03
CA VAL A 8 9.86 12.65 -20.72
C VAL A 8 10.54 12.04 -19.48
N ALA A 9 11.88 12.06 -19.41
CA ALA A 9 12.62 11.56 -18.25
C ALA A 9 12.27 12.30 -16.94
N GLY A 10 12.12 13.62 -17.04
CA GLY A 10 11.68 14.48 -15.93
C GLY A 10 10.28 14.15 -15.45
N ILE A 11 9.32 14.01 -16.37
CA ILE A 11 7.94 13.66 -16.07
C ILE A 11 7.86 12.29 -15.40
N LEU A 12 8.54 11.27 -15.92
CA LEU A 12 8.56 9.93 -15.33
C LEU A 12 9.07 9.95 -13.89
N SER A 13 10.14 10.71 -13.64
CA SER A 13 10.74 10.82 -12.30
C SER A 13 9.89 11.64 -11.33
N LEU A 14 9.17 12.64 -11.83
CA LEU A 14 8.19 13.41 -11.06
C LEU A 14 6.99 12.55 -10.67
N ILE A 15 6.46 11.74 -11.61
CA ILE A 15 5.39 10.78 -11.34
C ILE A 15 5.84 9.80 -10.26
N TYR A 16 7.05 9.26 -10.34
CA TYR A 16 7.62 8.41 -9.29
C TYR A 16 7.64 9.13 -7.93
N ALA A 17 8.18 10.35 -7.87
CA ALA A 17 8.33 11.10 -6.63
C ALA A 17 6.98 11.42 -5.95
N LEU A 18 5.94 11.67 -6.75
CA LEU A 18 4.58 11.94 -6.28
C LEU A 18 3.83 10.64 -5.92
N ALA A 19 3.87 9.62 -6.77
CA ALA A 19 3.08 8.41 -6.57
C ALA A 19 3.64 7.51 -5.46
N ALA A 20 4.96 7.48 -5.26
CA ALA A 20 5.57 6.55 -4.30
C ALA A 20 5.12 6.75 -2.84
N PRO A 21 5.08 7.98 -2.27
CA PRO A 21 4.57 8.18 -0.91
C PRO A 21 3.09 7.78 -0.74
N LEU A 22 2.29 7.93 -1.80
CA LEU A 22 0.90 7.48 -1.80
C LEU A 22 0.84 5.94 -1.78
N GLY A 23 1.63 5.28 -2.63
CA GLY A 23 1.76 3.83 -2.67
C GLY A 23 2.20 3.24 -1.33
N ASP A 24 3.19 3.86 -0.68
CA ASP A 24 3.67 3.46 0.65
C ASP A 24 2.51 3.48 1.68
N ARG A 25 1.72 4.56 1.72
CA ARG A 25 0.58 4.68 2.65
C ARG A 25 -0.53 3.69 2.34
N VAL A 26 -0.87 3.50 1.06
CA VAL A 26 -1.84 2.50 0.62
C VAL A 26 -1.42 1.11 1.10
N LEU A 27 -0.14 0.75 0.91
CA LEU A 27 0.41 -0.52 1.35
C LEU A 27 0.29 -0.69 2.87
N TRP A 28 0.61 0.35 3.64
CA TRP A 28 0.55 0.29 5.11
C TRP A 28 -0.88 0.12 5.61
N VAL A 29 -1.84 0.88 5.06
CA VAL A 29 -3.25 0.69 5.45
C VAL A 29 -3.76 -0.67 4.98
N ALA A 30 -3.39 -1.14 3.80
CA ALA A 30 -3.80 -2.46 3.33
C ALA A 30 -3.28 -3.58 4.24
N THR A 31 -1.98 -3.58 4.56
CA THR A 31 -1.38 -4.59 5.47
C THR A 31 -1.99 -4.55 6.86
N TRP A 32 -2.22 -3.36 7.42
CA TRP A 32 -2.90 -3.22 8.70
C TRP A 32 -4.36 -3.67 8.64
N ALA A 33 -5.10 -3.30 7.58
CA ALA A 33 -6.50 -3.68 7.42
C ALA A 33 -6.64 -5.20 7.30
N THR A 34 -5.81 -5.86 6.48
CA THR A 34 -5.75 -7.32 6.41
C THR A 34 -5.49 -7.93 7.78
N ALA A 35 -4.45 -7.48 8.50
CA ALA A 35 -4.12 -8.01 9.82
C ALA A 35 -5.25 -7.81 10.84
N THR A 36 -6.03 -6.74 10.69
CA THR A 36 -7.16 -6.43 11.58
C THR A 36 -8.40 -7.27 11.24
N LEU A 37 -8.61 -7.61 9.96
CA LEU A 37 -9.72 -8.44 9.50
C LEU A 37 -9.46 -9.95 9.67
N THR A 38 -8.20 -10.37 9.71
CA THR A 38 -7.81 -11.78 9.93
C THR A 38 -6.87 -11.95 11.13
N PRO A 39 -7.33 -11.64 12.37
CA PRO A 39 -6.47 -11.63 13.56
C PRO A 39 -6.09 -13.03 14.07
N GLU A 40 -6.83 -14.07 13.68
CA GLU A 40 -6.63 -15.46 14.12
C GLU A 40 -5.86 -16.31 13.07
N GLU A 41 -5.62 -15.74 11.89
CA GLU A 41 -4.94 -16.43 10.79
C GLU A 41 -3.42 -16.37 10.95
N GLN A 42 -2.74 -17.48 10.60
CA GLN A 42 -1.27 -17.52 10.58
C GLN A 42 -0.72 -16.59 9.48
N PRO A 43 0.44 -15.93 9.72
CA PRO A 43 1.12 -15.16 8.70
C PRO A 43 1.34 -15.98 7.42
N GLY A 44 0.78 -15.53 6.30
CA GLY A 44 0.89 -16.19 5.01
C GLY A 44 -0.17 -17.26 4.75
N SER A 45 -1.24 -17.32 5.55
CA SER A 45 -2.36 -18.22 5.27
C SER A 45 -3.06 -17.84 3.95
N ALA A 46 -3.68 -18.83 3.30
CA ALA A 46 -4.43 -18.61 2.06
C ALA A 46 -5.55 -17.57 2.23
N LYS A 47 -6.16 -17.50 3.42
CA LYS A 47 -7.21 -16.54 3.75
C LYS A 47 -6.65 -15.13 3.93
N GLU A 48 -5.53 -14.97 4.62
CA GLU A 48 -4.84 -13.67 4.76
C GLU A 48 -4.41 -13.14 3.38
N ALA A 49 -3.85 -14.02 2.54
CA ALA A 49 -3.46 -13.69 1.17
C ALA A 49 -4.68 -13.27 0.31
N ALA A 50 -5.79 -14.00 0.40
CA ALA A 50 -7.02 -13.68 -0.33
C ALA A 50 -7.61 -12.33 0.08
N VAL A 51 -7.68 -12.03 1.39
CA VAL A 51 -8.15 -10.72 1.89
C VAL A 51 -7.19 -9.61 1.46
N TYR A 52 -5.88 -9.84 1.56
CA TYR A 52 -4.89 -8.89 1.09
C TYR A 52 -5.02 -8.60 -0.42
N GLU A 53 -5.17 -9.64 -1.23
CA GLU A 53 -5.38 -9.51 -2.67
C GLU A 53 -6.69 -8.79 -2.98
N GLY A 54 -7.78 -9.11 -2.26
CA GLY A 54 -9.05 -8.42 -2.37
C GLY A 54 -8.97 -6.93 -2.10
N ILE A 55 -8.23 -6.54 -1.06
CA ILE A 55 -8.00 -5.13 -0.69
C ILE A 55 -7.11 -4.41 -1.71
N THR A 56 -6.08 -5.11 -2.23
CA THR A 56 -5.06 -4.52 -3.11
C THR A 56 -5.29 -4.71 -4.60
N ARG A 57 -6.39 -5.38 -4.99
CA ARG A 57 -6.80 -5.54 -6.39
C ARG A 57 -7.10 -4.19 -7.04
N GLY A 58 -6.72 -4.06 -8.31
CA GLY A 58 -6.93 -2.84 -9.11
C GLY A 58 -5.76 -1.86 -9.08
N TRP A 59 -6.04 -0.55 -9.08
CA TRP A 59 -5.02 0.52 -9.23
C TRP A 59 -3.89 0.48 -8.18
N THR A 60 -4.14 -0.14 -7.02
CA THR A 60 -3.20 -0.24 -5.91
C THR A 60 -2.09 -1.27 -6.16
N SER A 61 -2.29 -2.25 -7.05
CA SER A 61 -1.23 -3.19 -7.44
C SER A 61 -0.11 -2.48 -8.22
N PHE A 62 -0.47 -1.53 -9.09
CA PHE A 62 0.48 -0.69 -9.85
C PHE A 62 1.34 0.21 -8.96
N LEU A 63 0.84 0.59 -7.79
CA LEU A 63 1.58 1.43 -6.84
C LEU A 63 2.61 0.65 -6.00
N ARG A 64 2.55 -0.68 -6.02
CA ARG A 64 3.23 -1.56 -5.06
C ARG A 64 4.62 -1.98 -5.50
N GLY A 65 4.80 -2.24 -6.79
CA GLY A 65 5.98 -2.91 -7.33
C GLY A 65 6.76 -2.10 -8.35
N ASP A 66 6.09 -1.36 -9.25
CA ASP A 66 6.73 -0.97 -10.51
C ASP A 66 7.02 0.52 -10.66
N LEU A 67 6.71 1.34 -9.65
CA LEU A 67 6.96 2.78 -9.74
C LEU A 67 8.46 3.12 -9.88
N TRP A 68 9.37 2.31 -9.32
CA TRP A 68 10.82 2.51 -9.50
C TRP A 68 11.27 2.27 -10.95
N ILE A 69 10.50 1.49 -11.73
CA ILE A 69 10.76 1.30 -13.16
C ILE A 69 10.61 2.62 -13.90
N LEU A 70 9.67 3.50 -13.50
CA LEU A 70 9.54 4.84 -14.08
C LEU A 70 10.81 5.69 -13.84
N LEU A 71 11.36 5.61 -12.64
CA LEU A 71 12.60 6.31 -12.31
C LEU A 71 13.78 5.75 -13.10
N LEU A 72 13.90 4.43 -13.21
CA LEU A 72 14.94 3.79 -14.01
C LEU A 72 14.82 4.14 -15.48
N LEU A 73 13.62 4.06 -16.05
CA LEU A 73 13.38 4.37 -17.45
C LEU A 73 13.74 5.83 -17.74
N GLY A 74 13.33 6.76 -16.86
CA GLY A 74 13.74 8.16 -16.93
C GLY A 74 15.25 8.34 -16.83
N THR A 75 15.91 7.61 -15.94
CA THR A 75 17.38 7.63 -15.78
C THR A 75 18.10 7.11 -17.02
N VAL A 76 17.63 6.02 -17.62
CA VAL A 76 18.17 5.45 -18.86
C VAL A 76 18.01 6.44 -20.01
N ILE A 77 16.82 7.03 -20.18
CA ILE A 77 16.57 8.07 -21.21
C ILE A 77 17.52 9.26 -21.04
N ALA A 78 17.69 9.72 -19.79
CA ALA A 78 18.61 10.80 -19.47
C ALA A 78 20.07 10.43 -19.76
N LEU A 79 20.49 9.19 -19.50
CA LEU A 79 21.86 8.72 -19.74
C LEU A 79 22.27 8.84 -21.22
N PHE A 80 21.37 8.47 -22.14
CA PHE A 80 21.60 8.54 -23.58
C PHE A 80 21.46 9.95 -24.16
N THR A 81 20.91 10.91 -23.40
CA THR A 81 20.74 12.29 -23.85
C THR A 81 21.81 13.22 -23.27
N LEU A 82 22.04 13.12 -21.95
CA LEU A 82 22.96 13.96 -21.21
C LEU A 82 23.38 13.25 -19.91
N TRP A 83 24.55 12.62 -19.93
CA TRP A 83 24.97 11.66 -18.90
C TRP A 83 24.94 12.19 -17.45
N TRP A 84 25.23 13.48 -17.23
CA TRP A 84 25.18 14.08 -15.88
C TRP A 84 23.76 14.23 -15.33
N VAL A 85 22.75 14.39 -16.21
CA VAL A 85 21.34 14.48 -15.83
C VAL A 85 20.83 13.14 -15.28
N ALA A 86 21.39 12.02 -15.76
CA ALA A 86 21.08 10.68 -15.25
C ALA A 86 21.45 10.51 -13.77
N PHE A 87 22.44 11.26 -13.26
CA PHE A 87 22.79 11.25 -11.84
C PHE A 87 21.91 12.20 -11.02
N LEU A 88 21.59 13.38 -11.56
CA LEU A 88 20.78 14.38 -10.85
C LEU A 88 19.31 13.98 -10.71
N LEU A 89 18.72 13.37 -11.75
CA LEU A 89 17.31 12.94 -11.75
C LEU A 89 16.94 12.04 -10.56
N PRO A 90 17.64 10.92 -10.29
CA PRO A 90 17.32 10.08 -9.15
C PRO A 90 17.54 10.79 -7.83
N VAL A 91 18.58 11.61 -7.69
CA VAL A 91 18.82 12.40 -6.46
C VAL A 91 17.66 13.36 -6.21
N LEU A 92 17.22 14.09 -7.24
CA LEU A 92 16.10 15.02 -7.15
C LEU A 92 14.78 14.30 -6.87
N ALA A 93 14.52 13.19 -7.55
CA ALA A 93 13.30 12.40 -7.37
C ALA A 93 13.22 11.80 -5.97
N LEU A 94 14.32 11.25 -5.44
CA LEU A 94 14.41 10.72 -4.09
C LEU A 94 14.26 11.82 -3.04
N SER A 95 14.91 12.98 -3.24
CA SER A 95 14.79 14.13 -2.34
C SER A 95 13.36 14.67 -2.30
N THR A 96 12.71 14.75 -3.46
CA THR A 96 11.31 15.18 -3.60
C THR A 96 10.37 14.18 -2.93
N ARG A 97 10.58 12.88 -3.16
CA ARG A 97 9.85 11.81 -2.48
C ARG A 97 9.98 11.95 -0.96
N LEU A 98 11.18 12.19 -0.45
CA LEU A 98 11.44 12.34 0.98
C LEU A 98 10.71 13.58 1.54
N ALA A 99 10.80 14.71 0.85
CA ALA A 99 10.08 15.93 1.24
C ALA A 99 8.55 15.71 1.27
N LEU A 100 8.01 15.04 0.25
CA LEU A 100 6.58 14.71 0.15
C LEU A 100 6.14 13.66 1.17
N ARG A 101 7.02 12.78 1.64
CA ARG A 101 6.69 11.86 2.73
C ARG A 101 6.31 12.62 4.00
N PHE A 102 7.04 13.69 4.33
CA PHE A 102 6.82 14.48 5.55
C PHE A 102 5.76 15.58 5.41
N ARG A 103 5.71 16.26 4.26
CA ARG A 103 4.82 17.42 4.01
C ARG A 103 3.76 17.19 2.95
N GLY A 104 3.69 16.00 2.37
CA GLY A 104 2.87 15.74 1.20
C GLY A 104 1.37 15.91 1.45
N PRO A 105 0.62 16.26 0.39
CA PRO A 105 -0.81 16.56 0.43
C PRO A 105 -1.69 15.32 0.65
N TYR A 106 -1.10 14.13 0.77
CA TYR A 106 -1.85 12.89 0.87
C TYR A 106 -2.62 12.82 2.21
N PRO A 107 -3.85 12.28 2.19
CA PRO A 107 -4.65 12.07 3.39
C PRO A 107 -3.86 11.29 4.44
N LYS A 108 -3.92 11.73 5.69
CA LYS A 108 -3.24 11.08 6.82
C LYS A 108 -4.17 10.15 7.60
N LYS A 109 -5.46 10.16 7.30
CA LYS A 109 -6.50 9.37 7.97
C LYS A 109 -6.69 8.03 7.27
N ALA A 110 -6.79 6.94 8.03
CA ALA A 110 -7.03 5.60 7.50
C ALA A 110 -8.35 5.52 6.73
N GLY A 111 -9.39 6.25 7.17
CA GLY A 111 -10.72 6.20 6.58
C GLY A 111 -10.77 6.56 5.09
N TRP A 112 -9.90 7.48 4.64
CA TRP A 112 -9.82 7.82 3.21
C TRP A 112 -9.38 6.62 2.36
N TYR A 113 -8.44 5.82 2.86
CA TYR A 113 -7.91 4.64 2.18
C TYR A 113 -8.89 3.46 2.27
N LEU A 114 -9.48 3.24 3.44
CA LEU A 114 -10.49 2.19 3.64
C LEU A 114 -11.71 2.39 2.73
N GLU A 115 -12.15 3.64 2.56
CA GLU A 115 -13.23 3.96 1.63
C GLU A 115 -12.87 3.62 0.18
N ARG A 116 -11.60 3.80 -0.21
CA ARG A 116 -11.14 3.42 -1.55
C ARG A 116 -11.10 1.91 -1.72
N PHE A 117 -10.66 1.17 -0.72
CA PHE A 117 -10.68 -0.30 -0.74
C PHE A 117 -12.11 -0.83 -0.81
N ARG A 118 -13.03 -0.27 -0.04
CA ARG A 118 -14.46 -0.61 -0.08
C ARG A 118 -15.03 -0.41 -1.49
N LYS A 119 -14.78 0.74 -2.12
CA LYS A 119 -15.23 1.01 -3.50
C LYS A 119 -14.63 0.03 -4.50
N GLY A 120 -13.36 -0.38 -4.31
CA GLY A 120 -12.73 -1.44 -5.09
C GLY A 120 -13.44 -2.77 -4.95
N ALA A 121 -13.77 -3.18 -3.72
CA ALA A 121 -14.49 -4.42 -3.43
C ALA A 121 -15.92 -4.42 -4.02
N LEU A 122 -16.64 -3.29 -3.94
CA LEU A 122 -17.96 -3.14 -4.59
C LEU A 122 -17.86 -3.24 -6.12
N GLY A 123 -16.86 -2.58 -6.73
CA GLY A 123 -16.62 -2.71 -8.16
C GLY A 123 -16.27 -4.15 -8.56
N HIS A 124 -15.59 -4.89 -7.68
CA HIS A 124 -15.30 -6.30 -7.90
C HIS A 124 -16.56 -7.18 -7.83
N ALA A 125 -17.44 -6.92 -6.86
CA ALA A 125 -18.75 -7.58 -6.76
C ALA A 125 -19.58 -7.35 -8.04
N GLU A 126 -19.57 -6.14 -8.59
CA GLU A 126 -20.26 -5.85 -9.86
C GLU A 126 -19.70 -6.63 -11.06
N VAL A 127 -18.39 -6.87 -11.09
CA VAL A 127 -17.75 -7.69 -12.14
C VAL A 127 -18.15 -9.16 -11.97
N MET A 128 -18.05 -9.70 -10.75
CA MET A 128 -18.43 -11.09 -10.45
C MET A 128 -19.90 -11.36 -10.77
N ARG A 129 -20.79 -10.41 -10.44
CA ARG A 129 -22.21 -10.47 -10.82
C ARG A 129 -22.42 -10.55 -12.33
N LYS A 130 -21.63 -9.84 -13.12
CA LYS A 130 -21.70 -9.89 -14.59
C LYS A 130 -21.13 -11.20 -15.15
N GLU A 131 -20.22 -11.83 -14.43
CA GLU A 131 -19.62 -13.12 -14.76
C GLU A 131 -20.43 -14.31 -14.22
N GLU A 132 -21.58 -14.06 -13.59
CA GLU A 132 -22.46 -15.06 -12.95
C GLU A 132 -21.78 -15.87 -11.84
N ASP A 133 -20.71 -15.33 -11.24
CA ASP A 133 -20.03 -15.91 -10.08
C ASP A 133 -20.65 -15.41 -8.77
N ALA A 134 -21.65 -16.15 -8.28
CA ALA A 134 -22.37 -15.83 -7.04
C ALA A 134 -21.49 -15.93 -5.78
N GLU A 135 -20.52 -16.84 -5.75
CA GLU A 135 -19.61 -17.01 -4.60
C GLU A 135 -18.62 -15.84 -4.53
N GLY A 136 -18.04 -15.47 -5.67
CA GLY A 136 -17.17 -14.30 -5.80
C GLY A 136 -17.87 -12.98 -5.47
N GLU A 137 -19.12 -12.81 -5.91
CA GLU A 137 -19.94 -11.65 -5.56
C GLU A 137 -20.20 -11.57 -4.06
N ALA A 138 -20.64 -12.67 -3.43
CA ALA A 138 -20.93 -12.71 -2.00
C ALA A 138 -19.68 -12.38 -1.16
N TRP A 139 -18.53 -12.96 -1.51
CA TRP A 139 -17.26 -12.67 -0.84
C TRP A 139 -16.84 -11.20 -0.98
N ALA A 140 -16.96 -10.62 -2.17
CA ALA A 140 -16.60 -9.22 -2.41
C ALA A 140 -17.51 -8.25 -1.64
N LEU A 141 -18.80 -8.55 -1.52
CA LEU A 141 -19.75 -7.78 -0.70
C LEU A 141 -19.44 -7.90 0.80
N GLU A 142 -19.08 -9.09 1.27
CA GLU A 142 -18.66 -9.31 2.66
C GLU A 142 -17.40 -8.49 2.98
N LEU A 143 -16.40 -8.52 2.10
CA LEU A 143 -15.19 -7.72 2.23
C LEU A 143 -15.50 -6.21 2.26
N ALA A 144 -16.40 -5.74 1.39
CA ALA A 144 -16.82 -4.34 1.38
C ALA A 144 -17.47 -3.91 2.70
N ARG A 145 -18.32 -4.78 3.27
CA ARG A 145 -18.96 -4.54 4.58
C ARG A 145 -17.93 -4.52 5.71
N ALA A 146 -17.00 -5.48 5.73
CA ALA A 146 -15.95 -5.54 6.74
C ALA A 146 -15.05 -4.29 6.70
N LEU A 147 -14.75 -3.76 5.51
CA LEU A 147 -14.01 -2.52 5.31
C LEU A 147 -14.79 -1.28 5.78
N GLU A 148 -16.11 -1.25 5.60
CA GLU A 148 -16.97 -0.19 6.11
C GLU A 148 -17.00 -0.19 7.65
N GLU A 149 -17.19 -1.36 8.27
CA GLU A 149 -17.14 -1.48 9.74
C GLU A 149 -15.77 -1.12 10.31
N LEU A 150 -14.68 -1.41 9.58
CA LEU A 150 -13.34 -1.00 9.95
C LEU A 150 -13.16 0.52 9.81
N ARG A 151 -13.71 1.13 8.75
CA ARG A 151 -13.70 2.58 8.52
C ARG A 151 -14.48 3.31 9.59
N ASP A 152 -15.62 2.81 10.01
CA ASP A 152 -16.46 3.49 11.00
C ASP A 152 -15.83 3.45 12.39
N ARG A 153 -15.09 2.38 12.72
CA ARG A 153 -14.36 2.25 13.99
C ARG A 153 -13.04 3.02 14.03
N HIS A 154 -12.27 3.00 12.93
CA HIS A 154 -10.88 3.46 12.91
C HIS A 154 -10.60 4.55 11.85
N GLY A 155 -11.63 5.06 11.18
CA GLY A 155 -11.46 5.96 10.02
C GLY A 155 -10.80 7.29 10.36
N GLU A 156 -10.97 7.76 11.59
CA GLU A 156 -10.34 8.98 12.12
C GLU A 156 -8.91 8.77 12.60
N GLU A 157 -8.47 7.52 12.76
CA GLU A 157 -7.10 7.21 13.15
C GLU A 157 -6.12 7.60 12.04
N ARG A 158 -4.91 7.98 12.46
CA ARG A 158 -3.83 8.19 11.49
C ARG A 158 -3.45 6.87 10.86
N VAL A 159 -3.06 6.92 9.58
CA VAL A 159 -2.49 5.78 8.86
C VAL A 159 -1.44 5.11 9.75
N PRO A 160 -1.63 3.82 10.09
CA PRO A 160 -0.75 3.13 11.00
C PRO A 160 0.66 3.02 10.40
N ASP A 161 1.66 3.21 11.25
CA ASP A 161 3.08 3.05 10.89
C ASP A 161 3.35 1.60 10.46
N PRO A 162 4.22 1.35 9.48
CA PRO A 162 4.48 0.01 8.92
C PRO A 162 5.04 -1.00 9.95
N GLY A 163 5.47 -0.53 11.12
CA GLY A 163 5.93 -1.37 12.22
C GLY A 163 4.82 -1.92 13.12
N LEU A 164 3.59 -1.39 13.06
CA LEU A 164 2.53 -1.75 14.03
C LEU A 164 1.94 -3.14 13.78
N GLY A 165 1.75 -3.57 12.52
CA GLY A 165 1.29 -4.93 12.22
C GLY A 165 2.27 -6.02 12.70
N ARG A 166 3.58 -5.74 12.65
CA ARG A 166 4.63 -6.64 13.18
C ARG A 166 4.74 -6.59 14.70
N LYS A 167 4.64 -5.41 15.32
CA LYS A 167 4.73 -5.24 16.78
C LYS A 167 3.50 -5.72 17.54
N GLN A 168 2.29 -5.57 16.98
CA GLN A 168 1.07 -6.09 17.62
C GLN A 168 1.04 -7.62 17.64
N ARG A 169 1.62 -8.32 16.65
CA ARG A 169 1.79 -9.78 16.68
C ARG A 169 2.83 -10.22 17.72
N SER A 170 4.01 -9.60 17.79
CA SER A 170 5.00 -9.93 18.83
C SER A 170 4.53 -9.65 20.27
N ALA A 171 3.62 -8.70 20.47
CA ALA A 171 3.03 -8.45 21.78
C ALA A 171 1.95 -9.48 22.17
N LYS A 172 1.29 -10.11 21.19
CA LYS A 172 0.25 -11.13 21.39
C LYS A 172 0.83 -12.55 21.47
N GLU A 173 1.99 -12.78 20.84
CA GLU A 173 2.80 -14.01 20.90
C GLU A 173 3.74 -14.08 22.12
N ALA A 174 3.63 -13.16 23.07
CA ALA A 174 4.27 -13.32 24.37
C ALA A 174 3.27 -13.97 25.35
N PRO A 175 3.10 -15.31 25.37
CA PRO A 175 2.43 -15.97 26.48
C PRO A 175 3.31 -15.78 27.71
N GLY A 176 2.66 -15.50 28.84
CA GLY A 176 3.32 -15.27 30.11
C GLY A 176 4.29 -16.38 30.48
N SER A 177 5.58 -16.04 30.60
CA SER A 177 6.49 -16.73 31.49
C SER A 177 6.41 -16.09 32.88
N ALA A 178 5.26 -16.25 33.54
CA ALA A 178 5.22 -16.20 34.99
C ALA A 178 5.48 -17.62 35.52
N GLN A 179 6.58 -17.81 36.25
CA GLN A 179 6.77 -18.72 37.41
C GLN A 179 8.26 -19.07 37.54
N SER A 180 8.91 -18.58 38.60
CA SER A 180 9.02 -19.26 39.91
C SER A 180 10.19 -20.24 39.91
N GLY A 181 11.26 -19.85 40.60
CA GLY A 181 12.45 -20.69 40.77
C GLY A 181 13.58 -19.95 41.47
N LYS A 182 13.37 -19.51 42.71
CA LYS A 182 14.47 -19.37 43.67
C LYS A 182 14.71 -20.75 44.27
N PRO A 183 15.89 -21.36 44.10
CA PRO A 183 16.44 -22.25 45.10
C PRO A 183 17.46 -21.49 45.96
N VAL A 184 17.24 -21.64 47.26
CA VAL A 184 18.11 -21.53 48.44
C VAL A 184 19.57 -21.19 48.19
#